data_AF-A0A2G5SWU3-F1
#
_entry.id   AF-A0A2G5SWU3-F1
#
_cell.length_a   1.000
_cell.length_b   1.000
_cell.length_c   1.000
_cell.angle_alpha   90.00
_cell.angle_beta   90.00
_cell.angle_gamma   90.00
#
_symmetry.space_group_name_H-M   'P 1'
#
loop_
_entity.id
_entity.type
_entity.pdbx_description
1 polymer ?
#
loop_
_entity_poly.entity_id
_entity_poly.type
_entity_poly.pdbx_seq_one_letter_code
_entity_poly.pdbx_strand_id
1 'polypeptide(L)'
;MRVLLHCFAVILLECFIVDAAKILVYCPSISKSHVILCAKYADVLHNAAHDTVLFIPSYSSALNNFDGAKLTKVWRLHNVTHAYDAKLDSLANVMEDSHIGFLDRLTYDVDFWMEMCEDLARQHHRMQHLIDYGFDLALFNDIDPCNSAIIRSLNIFKTVLISSEAIMDKIAWDLGKMTTMAEK
;
A
#
# COMPACT_ATOMS: atom_id res chain seq x y z
N MET A 1 -7.62 -34.07 -41.27
CA MET A 1 -6.55 -34.08 -40.24
C MET A 1 -5.88 -32.72 -40.05
N ARG A 2 -5.41 -32.03 -41.09
CA ARG A 2 -4.74 -30.71 -40.94
C ARG A 2 -5.60 -29.65 -40.23
N VAL A 3 -6.87 -29.52 -40.59
CA VAL A 3 -7.80 -28.54 -39.97
C VAL A 3 -8.02 -28.83 -38.47
N LEU A 4 -8.21 -30.10 -38.09
CA LEU A 4 -8.32 -30.49 -36.68
C LEU A 4 -7.05 -30.15 -35.88
N LEU A 5 -5.86 -30.31 -36.48
CA LEU A 5 -4.59 -29.95 -35.83
C LEU A 5 -4.47 -28.44 -35.60
N HIS A 6 -4.97 -27.62 -36.53
CA HIS A 6 -4.95 -26.16 -36.41
C HIS A 6 -5.95 -25.68 -35.35
N CYS A 7 -7.15 -26.27 -35.30
CA CYS A 7 -8.12 -26.01 -34.23
C CYS A 7 -7.55 -26.39 -32.85
N PHE A 8 -6.88 -27.54 -32.74
CA PHE A 8 -6.27 -27.97 -31.48
C PHE A 8 -5.13 -27.05 -31.04
N ALA A 9 -4.32 -26.54 -31.97
CA ALA A 9 -3.26 -25.57 -31.68
C ALA A 9 -3.78 -24.21 -31.23
N VAL A 10 -4.88 -23.71 -31.82
CA VAL A 10 -5.53 -22.46 -31.40
C VAL A 10 -6.17 -22.59 -30.01
N ILE A 11 -6.85 -23.71 -29.75
CA ILE A 11 -7.44 -23.98 -28.42
C ILE A 11 -6.35 -24.09 -27.35
N LEU A 12 -5.22 -24.74 -27.65
CA LEU A 12 -4.06 -24.78 -26.75
C LEU A 12 -3.49 -23.38 -26.49
N LEU A 13 -3.43 -22.53 -27.51
CA LEU A 13 -2.91 -21.17 -27.39
C LEU A 13 -3.83 -20.28 -26.51
N GLU A 14 -5.14 -20.44 -26.62
CA GLU A 14 -6.11 -19.73 -25.78
C GLU A 14 -6.10 -20.23 -24.31
N CYS A 15 -5.71 -21.48 -24.06
CA CYS A 15 -5.52 -21.98 -22.69
C CYS A 15 -4.30 -21.40 -21.96
N PHE A 16 -3.38 -20.73 -22.67
CA PHE A 16 -2.17 -20.11 -22.10
C PHE A 16 -2.22 -18.59 -22.03
N ILE A 17 -3.39 -17.97 -22.19
CA ILE A 17 -3.53 -16.52 -21.97
C ILE A 17 -3.38 -16.27 -20.46
N VAL A 18 -2.15 -16.00 -20.03
CA VAL A 18 -1.85 -15.50 -18.70
C VAL A 18 -2.37 -14.07 -18.65
N ASP A 19 -3.45 -13.86 -17.89
CA ASP A 19 -4.04 -12.54 -17.74
C ASP A 19 -3.16 -11.67 -16.84
N ALA A 20 -2.69 -10.55 -17.39
CA ALA A 20 -1.87 -9.59 -16.68
C ALA A 20 -2.77 -8.68 -15.84
N ALA A 21 -2.93 -9.00 -14.56
CA ALA A 21 -3.64 -8.13 -13.62
C ALA A 21 -3.04 -6.73 -13.56
N LYS A 22 -3.91 -5.71 -13.41
CA LYS A 22 -3.51 -4.35 -13.04
C LYS A 22 -3.37 -4.27 -11.54
N ILE A 23 -2.14 -4.03 -11.06
CA ILE A 23 -1.83 -4.09 -9.63
C ILE A 23 -1.38 -2.73 -9.13
N LEU A 24 -2.04 -2.22 -8.10
CA LEU A 24 -1.63 -1.03 -7.36
C LEU A 24 -0.80 -1.44 -6.16
N VAL A 25 0.43 -0.96 -6.03
CA VAL A 25 1.20 -1.07 -4.79
C VAL A 25 1.17 0.29 -4.10
N TYR A 26 0.38 0.41 -3.03
CA TYR A 26 0.26 1.62 -2.22
C TYR A 26 1.39 1.64 -1.18
N CYS A 27 2.16 2.73 -1.13
CA CYS A 27 3.24 2.88 -0.16
C CYS A 27 3.48 4.35 0.23
N PRO A 28 3.07 4.79 1.43
CA PRO A 28 3.32 6.16 1.88
C PRO A 28 4.81 6.36 2.13
N SER A 29 5.35 7.54 1.80
CA SER A 29 6.79 7.82 1.95
C SER A 29 7.15 8.20 3.38
N ILE A 30 7.10 7.23 4.29
CA ILE A 30 7.36 7.41 5.72
C ILE A 30 8.85 7.20 6.08
N SER A 31 9.49 6.24 5.44
CA SER A 31 10.90 5.88 5.63
C SER A 31 11.45 5.23 4.35
N LYS A 32 12.77 5.27 4.16
CA LYS A 32 13.40 4.66 2.98
C LYS A 32 13.16 3.15 2.90
N SER A 33 13.16 2.46 4.03
CA SER A 33 13.00 1.00 4.10
C SER A 33 11.63 0.55 3.60
N HIS A 34 10.54 1.21 4.02
CA HIS A 34 9.19 0.87 3.58
C HIS A 34 9.02 1.15 2.08
N VAL A 35 9.50 2.30 1.60
CA VAL A 35 9.46 2.63 0.16
C VAL A 35 10.23 1.59 -0.66
N ILE A 36 11.42 1.18 -0.22
CA ILE A 36 12.20 0.10 -0.88
C ILE A 36 11.44 -1.23 -0.87
N LEU A 37 10.80 -1.59 0.25
CA LEU A 37 10.04 -2.83 0.37
C LEU A 37 8.91 -2.87 -0.66
N CYS A 38 8.07 -1.84 -0.69
CA CYS A 38 6.97 -1.72 -1.65
C CYS A 38 7.47 -1.68 -3.10
N ALA A 39 8.53 -0.92 -3.36
CA ALA A 39 9.12 -0.83 -4.69
C ALA A 39 9.64 -2.17 -5.19
N LYS A 40 10.26 -2.98 -4.32
CA LYS A 40 10.69 -4.34 -4.67
C LYS A 40 9.50 -5.23 -5.04
N TYR A 41 8.40 -5.18 -4.28
CA TYR A 41 7.19 -5.93 -4.66
C TYR A 41 6.63 -5.46 -6.00
N ALA A 42 6.59 -4.14 -6.22
CA ALA A 42 6.09 -3.58 -7.47
C ALA A 42 6.96 -3.97 -8.68
N ASP A 43 8.28 -3.95 -8.55
CA ASP A 43 9.22 -4.39 -9.59
C ASP A 43 9.13 -5.90 -9.85
N VAL A 44 8.93 -6.72 -8.81
CA VAL A 44 8.75 -8.18 -8.97
C VAL A 44 7.47 -8.49 -9.72
N LEU A 45 6.36 -7.83 -9.39
CA LEU A 45 5.08 -8.00 -10.08
C LEU A 45 5.16 -7.50 -11.53
N HIS A 46 5.83 -6.37 -11.76
CA HIS A 46 6.08 -5.88 -13.10
C HIS A 46 6.91 -6.89 -13.95
N ASN A 47 7.96 -7.47 -13.38
CA ASN A 47 8.76 -8.52 -14.03
C ASN A 47 7.97 -9.80 -14.30
N ALA A 48 6.95 -10.08 -13.50
CA ALA A 48 6.00 -11.16 -13.74
C ALA A 48 4.94 -10.83 -14.81
N ALA A 49 5.14 -9.75 -15.58
CA ALA A 49 4.27 -9.26 -16.65
C ALA A 49 2.92 -8.69 -16.19
N HIS A 50 2.76 -8.32 -14.92
CA HIS A 50 1.60 -7.56 -14.46
C HIS A 50 1.73 -6.06 -14.75
N ASP A 51 0.62 -5.40 -15.07
CA ASP A 51 0.58 -3.95 -15.22
C ASP A 51 0.56 -3.29 -13.83
N THR A 52 1.77 -3.09 -13.29
CA THR A 52 1.96 -2.68 -11.91
C THR A 52 2.28 -1.20 -11.81
N VAL A 53 1.65 -0.52 -10.85
CA VAL A 53 1.92 0.86 -10.49
C VAL A 53 2.27 0.95 -9.00
N LEU A 54 3.40 1.57 -8.68
CA LEU A 54 3.74 2.00 -7.33
C LEU A 54 3.16 3.40 -7.07
N PHE A 55 2.15 3.48 -6.21
CA PHE A 55 1.55 4.74 -5.77
C PHE A 55 2.16 5.19 -4.44
N ILE A 56 2.71 6.40 -4.42
CA ILE A 56 3.41 6.96 -3.26
C ILE A 56 2.77 8.29 -2.85
N PRO A 57 1.93 8.32 -1.81
CA PRO A 57 1.61 9.57 -1.13
C PRO A 57 2.82 10.07 -0.34
N SER A 58 3.26 11.30 -0.65
CA SER A 58 4.43 11.91 -0.02
C SER A 58 4.09 12.43 1.38
N TYR A 59 4.50 11.69 2.42
CA TYR A 59 4.38 12.10 3.82
C TYR A 59 5.64 12.82 4.32
N SER A 60 6.80 12.18 4.25
CA SER A 60 8.06 12.84 4.62
C SER A 60 8.66 13.64 3.47
N SER A 61 8.95 14.91 3.73
CA SER A 61 9.61 15.80 2.76
C SER A 61 11.01 15.32 2.37
N ALA A 62 11.71 14.65 3.29
CA ALA A 62 13.04 14.06 3.06
C ALA A 62 13.03 12.95 1.99
N LEU A 63 11.85 12.40 1.66
CA LEU A 63 11.67 11.30 0.71
C LEU A 63 10.92 11.70 -0.56
N ASN A 64 10.69 12.99 -0.78
CA ASN A 64 9.95 13.49 -1.94
C ASN A 64 10.53 13.04 -3.29
N ASN A 65 11.84 12.81 -3.35
CA ASN A 65 12.55 12.42 -4.57
C ASN A 65 13.05 10.96 -4.51
N PHE A 66 12.48 10.12 -3.64
CA PHE A 66 12.92 8.73 -3.46
C PHE A 66 11.76 7.75 -3.65
N ASP A 67 11.76 7.02 -4.75
CA ASP A 67 10.75 6.02 -5.12
C ASP A 67 11.20 4.56 -4.90
N GLY A 68 12.50 4.28 -4.96
CA GLY A 68 13.08 2.96 -4.76
C GLY A 68 12.84 1.95 -5.90
N ALA A 69 11.91 2.24 -6.81
CA ALA A 69 11.55 1.40 -7.96
C ALA A 69 12.60 1.50 -9.07
N LYS A 70 12.77 0.40 -9.80
CA LYS A 70 13.71 0.35 -10.94
C LYS A 70 13.03 0.09 -12.27
N LEU A 71 11.87 -0.56 -12.27
CA LEU A 71 11.21 -1.07 -13.48
C LEU A 71 9.74 -0.64 -13.54
N THR A 72 9.04 -0.66 -12.40
CA THR A 72 7.62 -0.32 -12.34
C THR A 72 7.35 1.17 -12.56
N LYS A 73 6.11 1.50 -12.97
CA LYS A 73 5.64 2.88 -13.08
C LYS A 73 5.40 3.45 -11.67
N VAL A 74 5.87 4.66 -11.43
CA VAL A 74 5.68 5.35 -10.14
C VAL A 74 4.72 6.52 -10.30
N TRP A 75 3.68 6.55 -9.49
CA TRP A 75 2.75 7.68 -9.37
C TRP A 75 2.84 8.27 -7.98
N ARG A 76 3.43 9.46 -7.90
CA ARG A 76 3.64 10.14 -6.62
C ARG A 76 2.65 11.29 -6.44
N LEU A 77 1.99 11.29 -5.29
CA LEU A 77 1.17 12.42 -4.85
C LEU A 77 2.03 13.31 -3.95
N HIS A 78 2.49 14.45 -4.47
CA HIS A 78 3.23 15.44 -3.69
C HIS A 78 2.32 16.35 -2.89
N ASN A 79 2.88 16.98 -1.85
CA ASN A 79 2.22 17.94 -0.97
C ASN A 79 0.96 17.34 -0.33
N VAL A 80 1.08 16.13 0.22
CA VAL A 80 -0.05 15.48 0.90
C VAL A 80 -0.26 16.12 2.26
N THR A 81 0.77 16.15 3.10
CA THR A 81 0.66 16.61 4.49
C THR A 81 2.01 17.18 4.95
N HIS A 82 1.95 18.08 5.94
CA HIS A 82 3.11 18.53 6.71
C HIS A 82 3.15 17.91 8.11
N ALA A 83 2.06 17.26 8.53
CA ALA A 83 1.89 16.73 9.88
C ALA A 83 2.89 15.62 10.20
N TYR A 84 3.25 14.79 9.21
CA TYR A 84 4.22 13.71 9.41
C TYR A 84 5.57 14.24 9.87
N ASP A 85 6.17 15.18 9.13
CA ASP A 85 7.48 15.74 9.50
C ASP A 85 7.41 16.53 10.82
N ALA A 86 6.28 17.21 11.10
CA ALA A 86 6.08 17.94 12.34
C ALA A 86 5.96 17.03 13.58
N LYS A 87 5.42 15.81 13.40
CA LYS A 87 5.22 14.85 14.48
C LYS A 87 6.31 13.79 14.57
N LEU A 88 7.14 13.61 13.54
CA LEU A 88 8.15 12.54 13.52
C LEU A 88 9.09 12.62 14.74
N ASP A 89 9.47 13.83 15.16
CA ASP A 89 10.31 14.04 16.35
C ASP A 89 9.63 13.59 17.65
N SER A 90 8.29 13.56 17.71
CA SER A 90 7.54 13.03 18.86
C SER A 90 7.71 11.52 19.05
N LEU A 91 8.12 10.80 18.00
CA LEU A 91 8.39 9.37 18.04
C LEU A 91 9.85 9.03 18.42
N ALA A 92 10.73 10.02 18.58
CA ALA A 92 12.17 9.77 18.81
C ALA A 92 12.44 8.95 20.09
N ASN A 93 11.65 9.17 21.13
CA ASN A 93 11.83 8.51 22.43
C ASN A 93 11.03 7.20 22.55
N VAL A 94 10.14 6.91 21.59
CA VAL A 94 9.26 5.71 21.63
C VAL A 94 10.06 4.42 21.61
N MET A 95 11.24 4.42 20.97
CA MET A 95 12.13 3.25 20.99
C MET A 95 12.94 3.10 22.30
N GLU A 96 13.03 4.16 23.10
CA GLU A 96 13.69 4.14 24.40
C GLU A 96 12.73 3.68 25.52
N ASP A 97 11.43 3.89 25.30
CA ASP A 97 10.36 3.46 26.21
C ASP A 97 10.12 1.94 26.10
N SER A 98 10.71 1.19 27.01
CA SER A 98 10.53 -0.28 27.10
C SER A 98 9.10 -0.75 27.39
N HIS A 99 8.20 0.16 27.80
CA HIS A 99 6.81 -0.14 28.14
C HIS A 99 5.89 1.04 27.76
N ILE A 100 5.11 0.86 26.71
CA ILE A 100 3.99 1.75 26.35
C ILE A 100 2.71 1.04 26.77
N GLY A 101 1.89 1.69 27.60
CA GLY A 101 0.59 1.13 27.99
C GLY A 101 -0.32 0.93 26.78
N PHE A 102 -1.27 -0.02 26.84
CA PHE A 102 -2.20 -0.27 25.73
C PHE A 102 -3.00 0.98 25.34
N LEU A 103 -3.49 1.74 26.33
CA LEU A 103 -4.22 2.98 26.07
C LEU A 103 -3.31 4.04 25.46
N ASP A 104 -2.08 4.17 25.97
CA ASP A 104 -1.10 5.12 25.43
C ASP A 104 -0.76 4.76 23.98
N ARG A 105 -0.58 3.48 23.68
CA ARG A 105 -0.34 2.99 22.32
C ARG A 105 -1.48 3.34 21.38
N LEU A 106 -2.72 3.10 21.79
CA LEU A 106 -3.90 3.47 21.00
C LEU A 106 -3.96 4.98 20.75
N THR A 107 -3.72 5.81 21.79
CA THR A 107 -3.74 7.26 21.63
C THR A 107 -2.59 7.76 20.76
N TYR A 108 -1.38 7.21 20.91
CA TYR A 108 -0.24 7.59 20.07
C TYR A 108 -0.46 7.23 18.61
N ASP A 109 -0.97 6.04 18.32
CA ASP A 109 -1.24 5.63 16.94
C ASP A 109 -2.36 6.51 16.33
N VAL A 110 -3.40 6.87 17.08
CA VAL A 110 -4.46 7.78 16.62
C VAL A 110 -3.94 9.20 16.41
N ASP A 111 -3.30 9.79 17.42
CA ASP A 111 -2.84 11.18 17.40
C ASP A 111 -1.75 11.40 16.35
N PHE A 112 -0.91 10.39 16.13
CA PHE A 112 0.10 10.44 15.09
C PHE A 112 -0.59 10.37 13.71
N TRP A 113 -1.30 9.29 13.39
CA TRP A 113 -1.71 8.99 12.00
C TRP A 113 -2.93 9.75 11.47
N MET A 114 -3.88 10.14 12.33
CA MET A 114 -5.19 10.62 11.86
C MET A 114 -5.11 11.89 11.00
N GLU A 115 -4.16 12.78 11.29
CA GLU A 115 -4.00 14.02 10.53
C GLU A 115 -3.48 13.76 9.10
N MET A 116 -2.49 12.88 8.94
CA MET A 116 -2.00 12.48 7.61
C MET A 116 -3.10 11.79 6.80
N CYS A 117 -3.91 10.98 7.47
CA CYS A 117 -5.05 10.31 6.86
C CYS A 117 -6.14 11.28 6.40
N GLU A 118 -6.47 12.29 7.21
CA GLU A 118 -7.43 13.32 6.84
C GLU A 118 -6.92 14.17 5.67
N ASP A 119 -5.66 14.58 5.71
CA ASP A 119 -5.02 15.36 4.65
C ASP A 119 -5.01 14.62 3.31
N LEU A 120 -4.71 13.31 3.33
CA LEU A 120 -4.77 12.47 2.13
C LEU A 120 -6.22 12.29 1.63
N ALA A 121 -7.17 12.04 2.54
CA ALA A 121 -8.57 11.84 2.18
C ALA A 121 -9.20 13.09 1.55
N ARG A 122 -8.88 14.29 2.05
CA ARG A 122 -9.32 15.57 1.46
C ARG A 122 -8.85 15.76 0.01
N GLN A 123 -7.79 15.04 -0.36
CA GLN A 123 -7.17 15.09 -1.68
C GLN A 123 -7.62 13.97 -2.61
N HIS A 124 -8.69 13.24 -2.26
CA HIS A 124 -9.25 12.15 -3.08
C HIS A 124 -9.47 12.54 -4.54
N HIS A 125 -9.93 13.77 -4.81
CA HIS A 125 -10.09 14.31 -6.16
C HIS A 125 -8.80 14.26 -7.03
N ARG A 126 -7.61 14.37 -6.41
CA ARG A 126 -6.31 14.27 -7.10
C ARG A 126 -5.97 12.84 -7.50
N MET A 127 -6.63 11.86 -6.87
CA MET A 127 -6.44 10.43 -7.11
C MET A 127 -7.42 9.86 -8.16
N GLN A 128 -8.23 10.70 -8.83
CA GLN A 128 -9.20 10.24 -9.84
C GLN A 128 -8.57 9.37 -10.93
N HIS A 129 -7.35 9.71 -11.37
CA HIS A 129 -6.61 8.91 -12.35
C HIS A 129 -6.30 7.46 -11.88
N LEU A 130 -6.22 7.21 -10.56
CA LEU A 130 -6.08 5.86 -10.01
C LEU A 130 -7.39 5.07 -10.17
N ILE A 131 -8.53 5.75 -9.98
CA ILE A 131 -9.87 5.18 -10.12
C ILE A 131 -10.12 4.82 -11.59
N ASP A 132 -9.84 5.78 -12.48
CA ASP A 132 -10.04 5.64 -13.92
C ASP A 132 -9.14 4.54 -14.53
N TYR A 133 -8.03 4.21 -13.88
CA TYR A 133 -7.13 3.14 -14.32
C TYR A 133 -7.77 1.75 -14.22
N GLY A 134 -8.65 1.55 -13.23
CA GLY A 134 -9.35 0.30 -12.97
C GLY A 134 -8.43 -0.84 -12.55
N PHE A 135 -7.81 -0.73 -11.36
CA PHE A 135 -6.94 -1.78 -10.81
C PHE A 135 -7.73 -3.01 -10.32
N ASP A 136 -7.20 -4.20 -10.55
CA ASP A 136 -7.79 -5.47 -10.14
C ASP A 136 -7.47 -5.84 -8.68
N LEU A 137 -6.30 -5.43 -8.21
CA LEU A 137 -5.70 -5.80 -6.94
C LEU A 137 -4.88 -4.65 -6.37
N ALA A 138 -4.94 -4.44 -5.07
CA ALA A 138 -4.03 -3.54 -4.37
C ALA A 138 -3.19 -4.26 -3.31
N LEU A 139 -1.91 -3.92 -3.24
CA LEU A 139 -1.00 -4.27 -2.15
C LEU A 139 -0.76 -3.03 -1.31
N PHE A 140 -0.75 -3.17 0.01
CA PHE A 140 -0.43 -2.05 0.91
C PHE A 140 0.31 -2.50 2.15
N ASN A 141 1.14 -1.62 2.70
CA ASN A 141 1.89 -1.90 3.91
C ASN A 141 1.07 -1.59 5.18
N ASP A 142 1.39 -2.28 6.28
CA ASP A 142 0.67 -2.23 7.56
C ASP A 142 0.92 -1.00 8.42
N ILE A 143 1.88 -0.14 8.06
CA ILE A 143 2.27 1.02 8.87
C ILE A 143 1.30 2.20 8.84
N ASP A 144 0.50 2.33 7.77
CA ASP A 144 -0.45 3.44 7.63
C ASP A 144 -1.89 2.92 7.80
N PRO A 145 -2.59 3.33 8.88
CA PRO A 145 -3.89 2.79 9.24
C PRO A 145 -5.02 3.18 8.27
N CYS A 146 -4.87 4.21 7.43
CA CYS A 146 -5.93 4.58 6.48
C CYS A 146 -5.79 3.94 5.10
N ASN A 147 -4.74 3.17 4.85
CA ASN A 147 -4.51 2.51 3.55
C ASN A 147 -5.73 1.72 3.06
N SER A 148 -6.32 0.93 3.96
CA SER A 148 -7.49 0.10 3.69
C SER A 148 -8.67 0.95 3.17
N ALA A 149 -8.94 2.07 3.82
CA ALA A 149 -10.01 3.00 3.48
C ALA A 149 -9.73 3.75 2.18
N ILE A 150 -8.50 4.24 1.98
CA ILE A 150 -8.11 4.91 0.74
C ILE A 150 -8.24 3.96 -0.45
N ILE A 151 -7.74 2.73 -0.35
CA ILE A 151 -7.83 1.73 -1.42
C ILE A 151 -9.28 1.39 -1.77
N ARG A 152 -10.14 1.21 -0.75
CA ARG A 152 -11.58 1.01 -0.95
C ARG A 152 -12.22 2.20 -1.69
N SER A 153 -11.81 3.42 -1.38
CA SER A 153 -12.30 4.64 -2.05
C SER A 153 -11.85 4.74 -3.51
N LEU A 154 -10.87 3.93 -3.94
CA LEU A 154 -10.44 3.81 -5.34
C LEU A 154 -11.20 2.71 -6.11
N ASN A 155 -12.27 2.14 -5.53
CA ASN A 155 -13.01 0.99 -6.05
C ASN A 155 -12.19 -0.31 -6.20
N ILE A 156 -11.15 -0.48 -5.38
CA ILE A 156 -10.34 -1.72 -5.36
C ILE A 156 -10.73 -2.56 -4.14
N PHE A 157 -11.35 -3.71 -4.38
CA PHE A 157 -11.89 -4.58 -3.32
C PHE A 157 -10.99 -5.77 -2.98
N LYS A 158 -10.15 -6.21 -3.92
CA LYS A 158 -9.17 -7.28 -3.68
C LYS A 158 -7.90 -6.64 -3.16
N THR A 159 -7.45 -7.06 -1.99
CA THR A 159 -6.29 -6.46 -1.33
C THR A 159 -5.36 -7.51 -0.73
N VAL A 160 -4.06 -7.20 -0.70
CA VAL A 160 -3.03 -7.98 -0.01
C VAL A 160 -2.28 -7.06 0.96
N LEU A 161 -2.20 -7.47 2.22
CA LEU A 161 -1.39 -6.78 3.23
C LEU A 161 0.07 -7.24 3.11
N ILE A 162 0.99 -6.29 2.98
CA ILE A 162 2.42 -6.50 3.10
C ILE A 162 2.83 -6.07 4.52
N SER A 163 3.17 -7.02 5.37
CA SER A 163 3.62 -6.75 6.72
C SER A 163 5.07 -7.19 6.89
N SER A 164 5.92 -6.28 7.38
CA SER A 164 7.31 -6.56 7.78
C SER A 164 7.53 -6.44 9.28
N GLU A 165 6.48 -6.06 10.01
CA GLU A 165 6.48 -5.77 11.44
C GLU A 165 5.23 -6.35 12.10
N ALA A 166 4.97 -6.01 13.35
CA ALA A 166 3.71 -6.42 13.98
C ALA A 166 2.55 -5.63 13.33
N ILE A 167 1.54 -6.36 12.84
CA ILE A 167 0.35 -5.74 12.25
C ILE A 167 -0.27 -4.79 13.28
N MET A 168 -0.48 -3.53 12.89
CA MET A 168 -1.15 -2.55 13.74
C MET A 168 -2.59 -3.00 14.06
N ASP A 169 -3.01 -2.82 15.32
CA ASP A 169 -4.34 -3.24 15.80
C ASP A 169 -5.48 -2.71 14.93
N LYS A 170 -5.36 -1.45 14.48
CA LYS A 170 -6.32 -0.81 13.58
C LYS A 170 -6.43 -1.54 12.22
N ILE A 171 -5.30 -1.91 11.62
CA ILE A 171 -5.28 -2.65 10.35
C ILE A 171 -5.85 -4.05 10.54
N ALA A 172 -5.51 -4.73 11.64
CA ALA A 172 -6.07 -6.05 11.94
C ALA A 172 -7.61 -5.98 12.07
N TRP A 173 -8.11 -4.98 12.80
CA TRP A 173 -9.55 -4.70 12.93
C TRP A 173 -10.22 -4.46 11.57
N ASP A 174 -9.66 -3.59 10.73
CA ASP A 174 -10.22 -3.25 9.42
C ASP A 174 -10.23 -4.45 8.45
N LEU A 175 -9.31 -5.41 8.63
CA LEU A 175 -9.26 -6.67 7.89
C LEU A 175 -10.22 -7.74 8.43
N GLY A 176 -11.02 -7.44 9.46
CA GLY A 176 -11.89 -8.41 10.11
C GLY A 176 -11.12 -9.49 10.88
N LYS A 177 -9.81 -9.30 11.09
CA LYS A 177 -8.98 -10.14 11.94
C LYS A 177 -9.03 -9.56 13.34
N MET A 178 -9.98 -10.04 14.15
CA MET A 178 -10.00 -9.76 15.58
C MET A 178 -8.62 -10.15 16.15
N THR A 179 -7.83 -9.18 16.61
CA THR A 179 -6.62 -9.48 17.38
C THR A 179 -7.06 -10.09 18.69
N THR A 180 -6.99 -11.42 18.75
CA THR A 180 -7.03 -12.17 20.01
C THR A 180 -5.75 -11.83 20.79
N MET A 181 -5.72 -10.69 21.45
CA MET A 181 -4.74 -10.36 22.49
C MET A 181 -5.41 -10.15 23.86
N ALA A 182 -6.57 -10.77 24.06
CA ALA A 182 -7.22 -10.94 25.36
C ALA A 182 -7.21 -12.42 25.78
N GLU A 183 -6.04 -13.05 25.76
CA GLU A 183 -5.77 -14.26 26.54
C GLU A 183 -4.44 -14.10 27.28
N LYS A 184 -4.50 -13.38 28.39
CA LYS A 184 -3.84 -13.75 29.64
C LYS A 184 -4.50 -13.05 30.83
#